data_AF-A0A0F9HMG6-F1
#
_entry.id   AF-A0A0F9HMG6-F1
#
_cell.length_a   1.000
_cell.length_b   1.000
_cell.length_c   1.000
_cell.angle_alpha   90.00
_cell.angle_beta   90.00
_cell.angle_gamma   90.00
#
_symmetry.space_group_name_H-M   'P 1'
#
loop_
_entity.id
_entity.type
_entity.pdbx_description
1 polymer ?
#
loop_
_entity_poly.entity_id
_entity_poly.type
_entity_poly.pdbx_seq_one_letter_code
_entity_poly.pdbx_strand_id
1 'polypeptide(L)' 'VSICALTIYDMCKSADRSILISEVYLVKKSGGKSGTFINKI' A
#
# COMPACT_ATOMS: atom_id res chain seq x y z
N VAL A 1 -4.87 0.28 -2.80
CA VAL A 1 -3.40 0.15 -2.93
C VAL A 1 -2.98 -1.31 -3.03
N SER A 2 -3.36 -2.18 -2.08
CA SER A 2 -2.90 -3.58 -2.06
C SER A 2 -3.20 -4.37 -3.34
N ILE A 3 -4.40 -4.23 -3.93
CA ILE A 3 -4.74 -4.91 -5.19
C ILE A 3 -3.83 -4.45 -6.34
N CYS A 4 -3.54 -3.15 -6.43
CA CYS A 4 -2.62 -2.63 -7.45
C CYS A 4 -1.20 -3.18 -7.28
N ALA A 5 -0.69 -3.25 -6.04
CA ALA A 5 0.60 -3.86 -5.75
C ALA A 5 0.62 -5.36 -6.12
N LEU A 6 -0.48 -6.09 -5.85
CA LEU A 6 -0.65 -7.48 -6.25
C LEU A 6 -0.70 -7.65 -7.78
N THR A 7 -1.29 -6.70 -8.51
CA THR A 7 -1.27 -6.71 -9.98
C THR A 7 0.14 -6.58 -10.52
N ILE A 8 0.98 -5.72 -9.92
CA ILE A 8 2.40 -5.59 -10.31
C ILE A 8 3.16 -6.88 -10.00
N TYR A 9 2.93 -7.48 -8.82
CA TYR A 9 3.50 -8.79 -8.51
C TYR A 9 3.11 -9.84 -9.55
N ASP A 10 1.85 -9.88 -9.97
CA ASP A 10 1.35 -10.83 -10.97
C ASP A 10 2.10 -10.73 -12.31
N MET A 11 2.44 -9.51 -12.73
CA MET A 11 3.22 -9.24 -13.94
C MET A 11 4.69 -9.66 -13.83
N CYS A 12 5.29 -9.54 -12.64
CA CYS A 12 6.74 -9.71 -12.44
C CYS A 12 7.14 -11.06 -11.83
N LYS A 13 6.19 -11.83 -11.27
CA LYS A 13 6.45 -13.10 -10.55
C LYS A 13 7.17 -14.18 -11.37
N SER A 14 7.16 -14.08 -12.70
CA SER A 14 7.86 -15.01 -13.58
C SER A 14 9.37 -14.76 -13.60
N ALA A 15 9.78 -13.50 -13.43
CA ALA A 15 11.18 -13.10 -13.37
C ALA A 15 11.74 -13.25 -11.96
N ASP A 16 10.99 -12.83 -10.95
CA ASP A 16 11.38 -12.93 -9.54
C ASP A 16 10.17 -13.19 -8.65
N ARG A 17 10.22 -14.28 -7.88
CA ARG A 17 9.17 -14.68 -6.93
C ARG A 17 9.39 -14.13 -5.53
N SER A 18 10.55 -13.51 -5.26
CA SER A 18 10.92 -12.99 -3.95
C SER A 18 10.46 -11.55 -3.70
N ILE A 19 9.75 -10.95 -4.66
CA ILE A 19 9.23 -9.58 -4.59
C ILE A 19 8.45 -9.38 -3.28
N LEU A 20 8.93 -8.45 -2.45
CA LEU A 20 8.31 -8.06 -1.20
C LEU A 20 7.45 -6.81 -1.40
N ILE A 21 6.15 -6.90 -1.10
CA ILE A 21 5.28 -5.73 -1.00
C ILE A 21 5.32 -5.24 0.45
N SER A 22 5.91 -4.07 0.69
CA SER A 22 6.08 -3.46 2.01
C SER A 22 5.47 -2.06 2.10
N GLU A 23 5.50 -1.47 3.30
CA GLU A 23 5.15 -0.06 3.53
C GLU A 23 3.73 0.34 3.12
N VAL A 24 2.78 -0.58 3.24
CA VAL A 24 1.36 -0.32 2.98
C VAL A 24 0.69 0.19 4.24
N TYR A 25 0.42 1.49 4.29
CA TYR A 25 -0.28 2.13 5.40
C TYR A 25 -1.06 3.37 4.94
N LEU A 26 -1.96 3.84 5.80
CA LEU A 26 -2.67 5.10 5.60
C LEU A 26 -1.70 6.26 5.82
N VAL A 27 -1.52 7.11 4.81
CA VAL A 27 -0.67 8.32 4.92
C VAL A 27 -1.45 9.47 5.55
N LYS A 28 -2.67 9.71 5.06
CA LYS A 28 -3.53 10.79 5.52
C LYS A 28 -4.99 10.39 5.37
N LYS A 29 -5.79 10.79 6.33
CA LYS A 29 -7.25 10.82 6.24
C LYS A 29 -7.72 12.18 6.73
N SER A 30 -8.73 12.75 6.07
CA SER A 30 -9.45 13.93 6.55
C SER A 30 -10.94 13.65 6.54
N GLY A 31 -11.66 14.17 7.55
CA GLY A 31 -13.12 14.10 7.65
C GLY A 31 -13.67 12.98 8.53
N GLY A 32 -14.96 13.11 8.88
CA GLY A 32 -15.66 12.27 9.86
C GLY A 32 -15.43 12.72 11.31
N LYS A 33 -16.11 12.05 12.26
CA LYS A 33 -16.02 12.35 13.70
C LYS A 33 -14.58 12.34 14.24
N SER A 34 -13.72 11.50 13.66
CA SER A 34 -12.32 11.36 14.05
C SER A 34 -11.40 12.47 13.53
N GLY A 35 -11.87 13.38 12.69
CA GLY A 35 -11.07 14.49 12.17
C GLY A 35 -9.93 14.08 11.23
N THR A 36 -8.86 14.87 11.23
CA THR A 36 -7.69 14.68 10.37
C THR A 36 -6.65 13.78 11.04
N PHE A 37 -6.25 12.72 10.34
CA PHE A 37 -5.15 11.84 10.70
C PHE A 37 -4.02 12.01 9.68
N ILE A 38 -2.79 12.18 10.15
CA ILE A 38 -1.57 12.20 9.34
C ILE A 38 -0.58 11.24 10.00
N ASN A 39 -0.11 10.28 9.22
CA ASN A 39 0.89 9.33 9.65
C ASN A 39 2.29 9.99 9.57
N LYS A 40 3.05 9.93 10.67
CA LYS A 40 4.36 10.61 10.84
C LYS A 40 5.51 9.62 10.74
N ILE A 41 5.50 8.79 9.71
CA ILE A 41 6.61 7.87 9.43
C ILE A 41 7.82 8.68 8.98
#